data_AF-X1IQH4-F1
#
_entry.id   AF-X1IQH4-F1
#
_cell.length_a   1.000
_cell.length_b   1.000
_cell.length_c   1.000
_cell.angle_alpha   90.00
_cell.angle_beta   90.00
_cell.angle_gamma   90.00
#
_symmetry.space_group_name_H-M   'P 1'
#
loop_
_entity.id
_entity.type
_entity.pdbx_description
1 polymer ?
#
loop_
_entity_poly.entity_id
_entity_poly.type
_entity_poly.pdbx_seq_one_letter_code
_entity_poly.pdbx_strand_id
1 'polypeptide(L)'
;MKRSQLLAVLDVTLKSGQEYQKSKINGQTSLFDLFEKSNSDKGGGSYQDKLPDISEFSKNELLAMEKEMLGLYISYHPLNDYKERLKKIVTSTSIELANLSDRSSVVLAGVINNLKRK
;
A
#
# COMPACT_ATOMS: atom_id res chain seq x y z
N MET A 1 11.93 -1.20 2.87
CA MET A 1 11.43 0.18 2.96
C MET A 1 10.09 0.13 3.66
N LYS A 2 9.87 1.00 4.63
CA LYS A 2 8.64 1.05 5.41
C LYS A 2 7.64 2.02 4.77
N ARG A 3 6.33 1.76 4.86
CA ARG A 3 5.29 2.67 4.30
C ARG A 3 5.34 4.04 4.99
N SER A 4 5.54 4.01 6.29
CA SER A 4 5.82 5.19 7.13
C SER A 4 6.97 6.03 6.59
N GLN A 5 8.11 5.39 6.27
CA GLN A 5 9.30 6.08 5.75
C GLN A 5 9.04 6.78 4.43
N LEU A 6 8.34 6.13 3.51
CA LEU A 6 8.01 6.68 2.20
C LEU A 6 7.02 7.85 2.32
N LEU A 7 6.02 7.74 3.20
CA LEU A 7 5.09 8.84 3.45
C LEU A 7 5.78 10.03 4.13
N ALA A 8 6.71 9.79 5.05
CA ALA A 8 7.44 10.85 5.74
C ALA A 8 8.27 11.73 4.79
N VAL A 9 8.77 11.18 3.68
CA VAL A 9 9.57 11.91 2.69
C VAL A 9 8.75 12.40 1.49
N LEU A 10 7.46 12.05 1.40
CA LEU A 10 6.64 12.32 0.23
C LEU A 10 6.56 13.82 -0.08
N ASP A 11 6.28 14.66 0.92
CA ASP A 11 6.12 16.10 0.72
C ASP A 11 7.43 16.77 0.29
N VAL A 12 8.54 16.38 0.92
CA VAL A 12 9.88 16.89 0.62
C VAL A 12 10.28 16.51 -0.81
N THR A 13 10.08 15.25 -1.17
CA THR A 13 10.42 14.74 -2.51
C THR A 13 9.53 15.33 -3.59
N LEU A 14 8.23 15.55 -3.33
CA LEU A 14 7.33 16.25 -4.23
C LEU A 14 7.78 17.70 -4.48
N LYS A 15 8.13 18.43 -3.42
CA LYS A 15 8.62 19.81 -3.54
C LYS A 15 9.93 19.87 -4.34
N SER A 16 10.89 19.00 -4.02
CA SER A 16 12.16 18.93 -4.75
C SER A 16 11.95 18.60 -6.24
N GLY A 17 11.04 17.67 -6.55
CA GLY A 17 10.68 17.33 -7.93
C GLY A 17 10.05 18.49 -8.68
N GLN A 18 9.18 19.27 -8.03
CA GLN A 18 8.58 20.48 -8.63
C GLN A 18 9.62 21.57 -8.90
N GLU A 19 10.54 21.81 -7.97
CA GLU A 19 11.63 22.78 -8.14
C GLU A 19 12.58 22.39 -9.28
N TYR A 20 12.92 21.10 -9.35
CA TYR A 20 13.72 20.55 -10.46
C TYR A 20 13.02 20.74 -11.80
N GLN A 21 11.72 20.40 -11.89
CA GLN A 21 10.94 20.57 -13.11
C GLN A 21 10.85 22.04 -13.53
N LYS A 22 10.61 22.95 -12.58
CA LYS A 22 10.55 24.40 -12.83
C LYS A 22 11.88 24.96 -13.34
N SER A 23 12.99 24.54 -12.72
CA SER A 23 14.34 24.95 -13.12
C SER A 23 14.65 24.50 -14.54
N LYS A 24 14.28 23.27 -14.90
CA LYS A 24 14.42 22.71 -16.24
C LYS A 24 13.60 23.47 -17.29
N ILE A 25 12.34 23.81 -16.99
CA ILE A 25 11.47 24.58 -17.89
C ILE A 25 12.01 25.99 -18.14
N ASN A 26 12.55 26.64 -17.11
CA ASN A 26 13.09 28.00 -17.21
C ASN A 26 14.41 28.08 -17.98
N GLY A 27 14.92 26.97 -18.53
CA GLY A 27 16.19 26.92 -19.27
C GLY A 27 17.41 27.20 -18.40
N GLN A 28 17.22 27.27 -17.08
CA GLN A 28 18.30 27.44 -16.12
C GLN A 28 18.81 26.04 -15.82
N THR A 29 19.80 25.57 -16.58
CA THR A 29 20.68 24.49 -16.11
C THR A 29 21.25 24.97 -14.78
N SER A 30 20.75 24.39 -13.68
CA SER A 30 21.24 24.72 -12.35
C SER A 30 22.75 24.51 -12.35
N LEU A 31 23.52 25.44 -11.78
CA LEU A 31 24.98 25.30 -11.66
C LEU A 31 25.37 23.97 -10.97
N PHE A 32 24.46 23.41 -10.16
CA PHE A 32 24.55 22.07 -9.59
C PHE A 32 24.52 20.94 -10.63
N ASP A 33 23.71 21.05 -11.69
CA ASP A 33 23.61 20.06 -12.77
C ASP A 33 24.89 20.05 -13.63
N LEU A 34 25.54 21.22 -13.76
CA LEU A 34 26.89 21.34 -14.34
C LEU A 34 27.97 20.75 -13.42
N PHE A 35 27.83 20.90 -12.09
CA PHE A 35 28.76 20.35 -11.11
C PHE A 35 28.65 18.82 -10.97
N GLU A 36 27.44 18.25 -11.08
CA GLU A 36 27.24 16.79 -11.16
C GLU A 36 27.80 16.22 -12.46
N LYS A 37 27.59 16.88 -13.61
CA LYS A 37 28.21 16.47 -14.87
C LYS A 37 29.74 16.53 -14.85
N SER A 38 30.32 17.53 -14.19
CA SER A 38 31.77 17.68 -14.02
C SER A 38 32.39 16.63 -13.09
N ASN A 39 31.60 16.00 -12.21
CA ASN A 39 32.05 14.96 -11.28
C ASN A 39 31.64 13.55 -11.73
N SER A 40 31.45 13.36 -13.03
CA SER A 40 31.02 12.09 -13.63
C SER A 40 32.06 10.94 -13.56
N ASP A 41 33.20 11.15 -12.89
CA ASP A 41 34.16 10.08 -12.54
C ASP A 41 33.92 9.45 -11.15
N LYS A 42 32.91 9.91 -10.40
CA LYS A 42 32.39 9.19 -9.22
C LYS A 42 30.86 9.21 -9.24
N GLY A 43 30.27 8.13 -9.78
CA GLY A 43 28.83 7.83 -9.85
C GLY A 43 27.94 8.59 -8.87
N GLY A 44 27.56 9.82 -9.25
CA GLY A 44 26.88 10.78 -8.41
C GLY A 44 25.51 11.09 -9.00
N GLY A 45 24.54 10.34 -8.53
CA GLY A 45 23.12 10.47 -8.84
C GLY A 45 22.31 9.44 -8.07
N SER A 46 22.87 8.94 -6.96
CA SER A 46 22.08 8.24 -5.97
C SER A 46 21.57 9.32 -5.03
N TYR A 47 20.33 9.77 -5.26
CA TYR A 47 19.47 10.23 -4.18
C TYR A 47 19.29 9.05 -3.19
N GLN A 48 20.36 8.68 -2.51
CA GLN A 48 20.31 8.00 -1.23
C GLN A 48 20.13 9.09 -0.18
N ASP A 49 19.05 9.87 -0.31
CA ASP A 49 18.41 10.43 0.88
C ASP A 49 18.02 9.21 1.70
N LYS A 50 18.87 8.88 2.68
CA LYS A 50 18.62 7.76 3.57
C LYS A 50 17.24 7.98 4.16
N LEU A 51 16.34 7.04 3.91
CA LEU A 51 15.01 7.08 4.50
C LEU A 51 15.13 7.27 6.01
N PRO A 52 14.31 8.15 6.62
CA PRO A 52 14.40 8.42 8.04
C PRO A 52 14.19 7.12 8.81
N ASP A 53 14.97 6.89 9.87
CA ASP A 53 14.78 5.70 10.69
C ASP A 53 13.60 5.90 11.64
N ILE A 54 12.41 5.56 11.14
CA ILE A 54 11.15 5.62 11.90
C ILE A 54 10.54 4.23 12.01
N SER A 55 9.78 4.04 13.08
CA SER A 55 8.99 2.83 13.29
C SER A 55 7.95 2.68 12.19
N GLU A 56 7.66 1.44 11.82
CA GLU A 56 6.56 1.17 10.91
C GLU A 56 5.21 1.44 11.59
N PHE A 57 4.19 1.76 10.80
CA PHE A 57 2.81 1.81 11.29
C PHE A 57 2.41 0.50 11.95
N SER A 58 1.52 0.58 12.93
CA SER A 58 0.91 -0.60 13.51
C SER A 58 0.12 -1.36 12.44
N LYS A 59 -0.07 -2.67 12.65
CA LYS A 59 -0.84 -3.52 11.74
C LYS A 59 -2.26 -2.99 11.52
N ASN A 60 -2.89 -2.45 12.57
CA ASN A 60 -4.25 -1.91 12.48
C ASN A 60 -4.30 -0.65 11.61
N GLU A 61 -3.31 0.23 11.71
CA GLU A 61 -3.19 1.42 10.88
C GLU A 61 -2.97 1.06 9.41
N LEU A 62 -2.08 0.11 9.11
CA LEU A 62 -1.85 -0.35 7.74
C LEU A 62 -3.14 -0.90 7.10
N LEU A 63 -3.92 -1.66 7.86
CA LEU A 63 -5.19 -2.22 7.38
C LEU A 63 -6.28 -1.17 7.23
N ALA A 64 -6.32 -0.17 8.12
CA ALA A 64 -7.21 0.98 7.98
C ALA A 64 -6.88 1.75 6.69
N MET A 65 -5.59 2.00 6.43
CA MET A 65 -5.14 2.66 5.19
C MET A 65 -5.47 1.84 3.93
N GLU A 66 -5.34 0.52 3.97
CA GLU A 66 -5.77 -0.35 2.86
C GLU A 66 -7.28 -0.24 2.61
N LYS A 67 -8.07 -0.33 3.69
CA LYS A 67 -9.52 -0.24 3.61
C LYS A 67 -9.99 1.12 3.10
N GLU A 68 -9.34 2.20 3.52
CA GLU A 68 -9.65 3.56 3.06
C GLU A 68 -9.28 3.77 1.59
N MET A 69 -8.07 3.37 1.18
CA MET A 69 -7.57 3.62 -0.18
C MET A 69 -8.25 2.73 -1.23
N LEU A 70 -8.49 1.45 -0.91
CA LEU A 70 -8.91 0.44 -1.89
C LEU A 70 -10.35 -0.05 -1.64
N GLY A 71 -10.94 0.28 -0.50
CA GLY A 71 -12.25 -0.24 -0.09
C GLY A 71 -12.23 -1.70 0.37
N LEU A 72 -11.07 -2.37 0.34
CA LEU A 72 -10.90 -3.79 0.66
C LEU A 72 -9.54 -4.06 1.33
N TYR A 73 -9.45 -5.19 2.03
CA TYR A 73 -8.21 -5.64 2.67
C TYR A 73 -7.45 -6.56 1.71
N ILE A 74 -6.18 -6.26 1.44
CA ILE A 74 -5.31 -7.10 0.58
C ILE A 74 -4.37 -7.92 1.44
N SER A 75 -3.64 -7.28 2.36
CA SER A 75 -2.58 -7.96 3.10
C SER A 75 -3.11 -8.80 4.26
N TYR A 76 -4.24 -8.42 4.86
CA TYR A 76 -4.83 -9.19 5.96
C TYR A 76 -6.35 -9.22 5.92
N HIS A 77 -6.93 -10.40 5.70
CA HIS A 77 -8.37 -10.58 5.72
C HIS A 77 -8.90 -10.71 7.15
N PRO A 78 -9.96 -10.01 7.57
CA PRO A 78 -10.51 -10.08 8.93
C PRO A 78 -10.89 -11.50 9.39
N LEU A 79 -11.29 -12.37 8.46
CA LEU A 79 -11.60 -13.78 8.76
C LEU A 79 -10.35 -14.62 9.12
N ASN A 80 -9.13 -14.12 8.92
CA ASN A 80 -7.91 -14.84 9.24
C ASN A 80 -7.79 -15.14 10.74
N ASP A 81 -8.22 -14.22 11.61
CA ASP A 81 -8.22 -14.42 13.08
C ASP A 81 -9.08 -15.62 13.49
N TYR A 82 -10.11 -15.92 12.70
CA TYR A 82 -11.08 -16.97 12.97
C TYR A 82 -10.86 -18.21 12.12
N LYS A 83 -9.83 -18.26 11.26
CA LYS A 83 -9.65 -19.29 10.24
C LYS A 83 -9.72 -20.70 10.80
N GLU A 84 -9.08 -20.97 11.94
CA GLU A 84 -9.08 -22.30 12.56
C GLU A 84 -10.44 -22.70 13.16
N ARG A 85 -11.22 -21.74 13.65
CA ARG A 85 -12.59 -21.99 14.13
C ARG A 85 -13.54 -22.17 12.94
N LEU A 86 -13.39 -21.33 11.92
CA LEU A 86 -14.22 -21.35 10.72
C LEU A 86 -14.03 -22.64 9.93
N LYS A 87 -12.81 -23.17 9.82
CA LYS A 87 -12.54 -24.48 9.18
C LYS A 87 -13.37 -25.64 9.76
N LYS A 88 -13.78 -25.56 11.03
CA LYS A 88 -14.56 -26.61 11.70
C LYS A 88 -16.07 -26.47 11.49
N ILE A 89 -16.52 -25.31 11.05
CA ILE A 89 -17.95 -24.94 11.00
C ILE A 89 -18.40 -24.76 9.54
N VAL A 90 -17.56 -24.16 8.72
CA VAL A 90 -17.83 -23.85 7.32
C VAL A 90 -17.75 -25.13 6.50
N THR A 91 -18.81 -25.43 5.77
CA THR A 91 -18.87 -26.63 4.92
C THR A 91 -18.43 -26.37 3.48
N SER A 92 -18.43 -25.11 3.03
CA SER A 92 -18.03 -24.75 1.66
C SER A 92 -17.47 -23.33 1.59
N THR A 93 -16.64 -23.05 0.58
CA THR A 93 -16.17 -21.69 0.29
C THR A 93 -17.08 -20.98 -0.71
N SER A 94 -17.01 -19.64 -0.79
CA SER A 94 -17.80 -18.88 -1.76
C SER A 94 -17.53 -19.26 -3.22
N ILE A 95 -16.34 -19.81 -3.51
CA ILE A 95 -15.94 -20.29 -4.84
C ILE A 95 -16.62 -21.62 -5.16
N GLU A 96 -16.70 -22.52 -4.17
CA GLU A 96 -17.27 -23.87 -4.33
C GLU A 96 -18.79 -23.85 -4.53
N LEU A 97 -19.47 -22.80 -4.09
CA LEU A 97 -20.93 -22.65 -4.26
C LEU A 97 -21.39 -22.82 -5.70
N ALA A 98 -20.60 -22.37 -6.67
CA ALA A 98 -20.94 -22.48 -8.08
C ALA A 98 -21.03 -23.94 -8.57
N ASN A 99 -20.39 -24.88 -7.88
CA ASN A 99 -20.31 -26.29 -8.25
C ASN A 99 -21.25 -27.17 -7.42
N LEU A 100 -22.02 -26.59 -6.49
CA LEU A 100 -22.93 -27.32 -5.63
C LEU A 100 -24.30 -27.51 -6.28
N SER A 101 -24.95 -28.62 -5.96
CA SER A 101 -26.30 -28.90 -6.45
C SER A 101 -27.32 -27.92 -5.87
N ASP A 102 -28.35 -27.65 -6.67
CA ASP A 102 -29.47 -26.81 -6.22
C ASP A 102 -30.11 -27.40 -4.95
N ARG A 103 -30.53 -26.51 -4.03
CA ARG A 103 -31.07 -26.82 -2.69
C ARG A 103 -30.13 -27.53 -1.72
N SER A 104 -28.83 -27.55 -1.97
CA SER A 104 -27.85 -28.01 -0.98
C SER A 104 -27.79 -27.08 0.25
N SER A 105 -27.68 -27.67 1.44
CA SER A 105 -27.49 -26.92 2.68
C SER A 105 -26.01 -26.66 2.90
N VAL A 106 -25.63 -25.38 3.02
CA VAL A 106 -24.24 -24.96 3.18
C VAL A 106 -24.11 -23.96 4.32
N VAL A 107 -22.98 -24.02 5.01
CA VAL A 107 -22.61 -23.07 6.06
C VAL A 107 -21.43 -22.25 5.55
N LEU A 108 -21.65 -20.94 5.43
CA LEU A 108 -20.66 -19.97 4.95
C LEU A 108 -20.27 -19.02 6.07
N ALA A 109 -19.02 -18.57 6.05
CA ALA A 109 -18.55 -17.48 6.90
C ALA A 109 -18.02 -16.34 6.04
N GLY A 110 -18.36 -15.11 6.41
CA GLY A 110 -18.09 -13.91 5.64
C GLY A 110 -17.99 -12.66 6.51
N VAL A 111 -17.56 -11.56 5.91
CA VAL A 111 -17.60 -10.24 6.53
C VAL A 111 -18.89 -9.54 6.09
N ILE A 112 -19.67 -9.05 7.05
CA ILE A 112 -20.88 -8.27 6.76
C ILE A 112 -20.46 -6.87 6.36
N ASN A 113 -20.69 -6.48 5.10
CA ASN A 113 -20.38 -5.15 4.62
C ASN A 113 -21.57 -4.18 4.72
N ASN A 114 -22.79 -4.67 4.47
CA ASN A 114 -24.02 -3.87 4.49
C ASN A 114 -25.15 -4.62 5.20
N LEU A 115 -25.93 -3.90 6.00
CA LEU A 115 -27.14 -4.40 6.64
C LEU A 115 -28.35 -3.66 6.06
N LYS A 116 -29.24 -4.38 5.38
CA LYS A 116 -30.51 -3.83 4.90
C LYS A 116 -31.62 -4.28 5.85
N ARG A 117 -32.15 -3.37 6.67
CA ARG A 117 -33.38 -3.61 7.45
C ARG A 117 -34.58 -3.34 6.55
N LYS A 118 -35.55 -4.24 6.61
CA LYS A 118 -36.84 -4.16 5.92
C LYS A 118 -37.86 -3.52 6.84
#